data_AF-A0A397H8D7-F1
#
_entry.id   AF-A0A397H8D7-F1
#
_cell.length_a   1.000
_cell.length_b   1.000
_cell.length_c   1.000
_cell.angle_alpha   90.00
_cell.angle_beta   90.00
_cell.angle_gamma   90.00
#
_symmetry.space_group_name_H-M   'P 1'
#
loop_
_entity.id
_entity.type
_entity.pdbx_description
1 polymer ?
#
loop_
_entity_poly.entity_id
_entity_poly.type
_entity_poly.pdbx_seq_one_letter_code
_entity_poly.pdbx_strand_id
1 'polypeptide(L)'
;MVRVKHRYLLLDILYPEPSSWPTSSTAKTKSPSPSQADAQVRIHSPTSDALTPALLAKMVREEVAEIFGDWGVGRLGGVGAGGVS
;
A
#
# COMPACT_ATOMS: atom_id res chain seq x y z
N MET A 1 -1.06 4.22 -36.52
CA MET A 1 -0.09 3.94 -35.44
C MET A 1 -0.79 4.04 -34.09
N VAL A 2 -0.78 2.99 -33.25
CA VAL A 2 -1.45 2.98 -31.92
C VAL A 2 -0.40 2.79 -30.83
N ARG A 3 -0.58 3.49 -29.69
CA ARG A 3 0.38 3.54 -28.58
C ARG A 3 -0.24 2.91 -27.33
N VAL A 4 0.57 2.31 -26.47
CA VAL A 4 0.12 1.86 -25.14
C VAL A 4 0.07 3.05 -24.19
N LYS A 5 -1.00 3.15 -23.37
CA LYS A 5 -1.13 4.17 -22.32
C LYS A 5 -0.99 3.51 -20.95
N HIS A 6 -0.06 4.02 -20.14
CA HIS A 6 0.17 3.54 -18.79
C HIS A 6 -0.59 4.38 -17.75
N ARG A 7 -0.96 3.75 -16.63
CA ARG A 7 -1.52 4.41 -15.44
C ARG A 7 -0.66 4.02 -14.25
N TYR A 8 -0.23 5.01 -13.48
CA TYR A 8 0.64 4.81 -12.31
C TYR A 8 -0.15 5.06 -11.04
N LEU A 9 0.11 4.26 -10.02
CA LEU A 9 -0.46 4.40 -8.69
C LEU A 9 0.67 4.69 -7.71
N LEU A 10 0.43 5.63 -6.80
CA LEU A 10 1.29 5.90 -5.66
C LEU A 10 0.63 5.31 -4.41
N LEU A 11 1.41 4.57 -3.63
CA LEU A 11 0.96 3.91 -2.41
C LEU A 11 1.87 4.35 -1.26
N ASP A 12 1.28 4.53 -0.08
CA ASP A 12 1.98 4.83 1.17
C ASP A 12 1.63 3.74 2.19
N ILE A 13 2.65 3.13 2.79
CA ILE A 13 2.49 2.01 3.72
C ILE A 13 2.67 2.57 5.13
N LEU A 14 1.58 2.54 5.89
CA LEU A 14 1.52 3.08 7.25
C LEU A 14 1.73 1.96 8.27
N TYR A 15 2.54 2.24 9.31
CA TYR A 15 2.87 1.30 10.38
C TYR A 15 2.37 1.81 11.72
N PRO A 16 1.10 1.55 12.07
CA PRO A 16 0.57 1.97 13.35
C PRO A 16 1.02 1.03 14.48
N GLU A 17 1.44 1.60 15.60
CA GLU A 17 1.55 0.86 16.86
C GLU A 17 0.13 0.56 17.39
N PRO A 18 -0.12 -0.59 18.04
CA PRO A 18 -1.46 -0.94 18.54
C PRO A 18 -2.02 0.07 19.56
N SER A 19 -1.16 0.89 20.16
CA SER A 19 -1.54 2.00 21.04
C SER A 19 -1.76 3.34 20.32
N SER A 20 -1.35 3.49 19.06
CA SER A 20 -1.46 4.75 18.31
C SER A 20 -2.57 4.74 17.25
N TRP A 21 -3.30 3.63 17.10
CA TRP A 21 -4.48 3.61 16.24
C TRP A 21 -5.60 4.40 16.91
N PRO A 22 -6.16 5.44 16.27
CA PRO A 22 -7.31 6.14 16.83
C PRO A 22 -8.49 5.17 16.83
N THR A 23 -8.75 4.54 17.97
CA THR A 23 -10.00 3.79 18.15
C THR A 23 -11.13 4.77 17.88
N SER A 24 -11.99 4.41 16.93
CA SER A 24 -13.18 5.18 16.58
C SER A 24 -14.16 5.11 17.76
N SER A 25 -13.91 5.90 18.79
CA SER A 25 -14.93 6.28 19.77
C SER A 25 -14.71 7.74 20.14
N THR A 26 -15.70 8.55 19.79
CA THR A 26 -15.90 9.94 20.22
C THR A 26 -15.22 10.99 19.34
N ALA A 27 -16.02 11.43 18.37
CA ALA A 27 -15.83 12.68 17.67
C ALA A 27 -15.73 13.88 18.63
N LYS A 28 -14.91 14.86 18.23
CA LYS A 28 -14.95 16.29 18.60
C LYS A 28 -14.63 16.63 20.06
N THR A 29 -13.42 17.16 20.30
CA THR A 29 -13.29 18.57 20.74
C THR A 29 -11.84 19.09 20.68
N LYS A 30 -11.69 20.21 19.96
CA LYS A 30 -10.81 21.37 20.23
C LYS A 30 -9.37 21.14 20.71
N SER A 31 -8.44 21.46 19.79
CA SER A 31 -7.15 22.18 19.94
C SER A 31 -6.00 21.43 19.24
N PRO A 32 -5.09 22.13 18.52
CA PRO A 32 -3.88 21.52 18.01
C PRO A 32 -2.93 21.33 19.19
N SER A 33 -3.03 20.18 19.84
CA SER A 33 -2.00 19.79 20.80
C SER A 33 -0.73 19.40 20.02
N PRO A 34 0.47 19.54 20.62
CA PRO A 34 1.75 19.13 19.99
C PRO A 34 1.77 17.67 19.51
N SER A 35 0.76 16.86 19.89
CA SER A 35 0.61 15.45 19.56
C SER A 35 0.24 15.11 18.12
N GLN A 36 -0.25 16.06 17.29
CA GLN A 36 -0.67 15.73 15.92
C GLN A 36 0.53 15.49 14.98
N ALA A 37 1.59 16.30 15.13
CA ALA A 37 2.85 16.07 14.45
C ALA A 37 3.51 14.78 14.94
N ASP A 38 3.49 14.53 16.26
CA ASP A 38 4.02 13.31 16.86
C ASP A 38 3.27 12.05 16.37
N ALA A 39 1.95 12.12 16.19
CA ALA A 39 1.16 11.01 15.68
C ALA A 39 1.50 10.71 14.21
N GLN A 40 1.65 11.74 13.38
CA GLN A 40 1.99 11.56 11.97
C GLN A 40 3.41 10.98 11.82
N VAL A 41 4.38 11.47 12.59
CA VAL A 41 5.76 10.94 12.61
C VAL A 41 5.80 9.47 13.08
N ARG A 42 4.95 9.09 14.04
CA ARG A 42 4.90 7.70 14.54
C ARG A 42 4.32 6.71 13.53
N ILE A 43 3.36 7.13 12.71
CA ILE A 43 2.68 6.26 11.73
C ILE A 43 3.55 6.07 10.47
N HIS A 44 4.38 7.05 10.12
CA HIS A 44 5.35 6.98 9.01
C HIS A 44 6.72 6.43 9.47
N SER A 45 6.72 5.37 10.28
CA SER A 45 7.96 4.72 10.68
C SER A 45 8.63 4.03 9.46
N PRO A 46 9.97 3.94 9.44
CA PRO A 46 10.67 3.34 8.31
C PRO A 46 10.28 1.87 8.12
N THR A 47 10.03 1.49 6.87
CA THR A 47 9.73 0.09 6.52
C THR A 47 10.92 -0.82 6.87
N SER A 48 10.61 -2.07 7.21
CA SER A 48 11.64 -3.08 7.46
C SER A 48 12.36 -3.48 6.17
N ASP A 49 13.65 -3.79 6.26
CA ASP A 49 14.50 -4.23 5.13
C ASP A 49 14.01 -5.55 4.47
N ALA A 50 13.08 -6.25 5.11
CA ALA A 50 12.42 -7.42 4.53
C ALA A 50 11.47 -7.08 3.36
N LEU A 51 11.00 -5.83 3.24
CA LEU A 51 10.06 -5.43 2.20
C LEU A 51 10.77 -5.15 0.87
N THR A 52 10.98 -6.21 0.09
CA THR A 52 11.55 -6.07 -1.26
C THR A 52 10.46 -5.77 -2.31
N PRO A 53 10.76 -5.04 -3.40
CA PRO A 53 9.80 -4.78 -4.47
C PRO A 53 9.26 -6.07 -5.12
N ALA A 54 10.10 -7.11 -5.20
CA ALA A 54 9.71 -8.42 -5.70
C ALA A 54 8.69 -9.12 -4.79
N LEU A 55 8.87 -9.01 -3.47
CA LEU A 55 7.93 -9.55 -2.49
C LEU A 55 6.58 -8.84 -2.58
N LEU A 56 6.57 -7.50 -2.68
CA LEU A 56 5.33 -6.74 -2.83
C LEU A 56 4.60 -7.12 -4.12
N ALA A 57 5.32 -7.23 -5.24
CA ALA A 57 4.72 -7.66 -6.51
C ALA A 57 4.14 -9.07 -6.45
N LYS A 58 4.76 -9.97 -5.68
CA LYS A 58 4.25 -11.32 -5.44
C LYS A 58 2.99 -11.29 -4.58
N MET A 59 3.01 -10.57 -3.46
CA MET A 59 1.84 -10.41 -2.56
C MET A 59 0.64 -9.86 -3.32
N VAL A 60 0.82 -8.81 -4.13
CA VAL A 60 -0.27 -8.24 -4.94
C VAL A 60 -0.83 -9.26 -5.94
N ARG A 61 0.02 -10.08 -6.57
CA ARG A 61 -0.45 -11.15 -7.47
C ARG A 61 -1.25 -12.22 -6.74
N GLU A 62 -0.82 -12.61 -5.55
CA GLU A 62 -1.50 -13.60 -4.71
C GLU A 62 -2.88 -13.09 -4.25
N GLU A 63 -2.95 -11.86 -3.75
CA GLU A 63 -4.21 -11.21 -3.35
C GLU A 63 -5.19 -11.04 -4.53
N VAL A 64 -4.68 -10.69 -5.71
CA VAL A 64 -5.52 -10.60 -6.92
C VAL A 64 -6.01 -11.98 -7.36
N ALA A 65 -5.19 -13.02 -7.19
CA ALA A 65 -5.62 -14.40 -7.46
C ALA A 65 -6.70 -14.85 -6.49
N GLU A 66 -6.61 -14.46 -5.21
CA GLU A 66 -7.61 -14.80 -4.20
C GLU A 66 -8.95 -14.07 -4.45
N ILE A 67 -8.91 -12.76 -4.70
CA ILE A 67 -10.12 -11.93 -4.83
C ILE A 67 -10.77 -12.07 -6.22
N PHE A 68 -9.96 -12.16 -7.28
CA PHE A 68 -10.43 -12.08 -8.67
C PHE A 68 -10.16 -13.36 -9.50
N GLY A 69 -9.50 -14.37 -8.92
CA GLY A 69 -9.17 -15.62 -9.59
C GLY A 69 -8.20 -15.44 -10.76
N ASP A 70 -8.18 -16.46 -11.62
CA ASP A 70 -7.28 -16.53 -12.79
C ASP A 70 -7.50 -15.37 -13.78
N TRP A 71 -8.74 -14.85 -13.87
CA TRP A 71 -9.07 -13.74 -14.75
C TRP A 71 -8.37 -12.43 -14.32
N GLY A 72 -8.32 -12.17 -13.01
CA GLY A 72 -7.62 -11.00 -12.47
C GLY A 72 -6.11 -11.07 -12.70
N VAL A 73 -5.52 -12.24 -12.46
CA VAL A 73 -4.09 -12.48 -12.66
C VAL A 73 -3.70 -12.32 -14.13
N GLY A 74 -4.50 -12.86 -15.05
CA GLY A 74 -4.27 -12.74 -16.49
C GLY A 74 -4.35 -11.29 -17.00
N ARG A 75 -5.19 -10.45 -16.39
CA ARG A 75 -5.29 -9.01 -16.70
C ARG A 75 -4.11 -8.21 -16.15
N LEU A 76 -3.61 -8.56 -14.97
CA LEU A 76 -2.45 -7.91 -14.35
C LEU A 76 -1.14 -8.27 -15.09
N GLY A 77 -1.05 -9.48 -15.63
CA GLY A 77 0.12 -10.02 -16.35
C GLY A 77 0.22 -9.69 -17.85
N GLY A 78 -0.50 -8.70 -18.37
CA GLY A 78 -0.54 -8.40 -19.81
C GLY A 78 0.76 -7.86 -20.40
N VAL A 79 1.33 -8.61 -21.38
CA VAL A 79 2.35 -8.25 -22.41
C VAL A 79 3.75 -7.79 -21.93
N GLY A 80 4.00 -7.57 -20.64
CA GLY A 80 5.33 -7.11 -20.18
C GLY A 80 5.85 -7.66 -18.85
N ALA A 81 5.07 -8.47 -18.13
CA ALA A 81 5.39 -8.85 -16.75
C ALA A 81 6.48 -9.96 -16.61
N GLY A 82 7.08 -10.41 -17.72
CA GLY A 82 8.16 -11.41 -17.73
C GLY A 82 9.58 -10.84 -17.83
N GLY A 83 9.73 -9.51 -17.92
CA GLY A 83 11.02 -8.83 -18.14
C GLY A 83 11.51 -8.08 -16.92
N VAL A 84 11.81 -8.78 -15.84
CA VAL A 84 12.68 -8.28 -14.76
C VAL A 84 13.79 -9.31 -14.59
N SER A 85 14.90 -9.04 -15.27
CA SER A 85 16.23 -9.60 -15.04
C SER A 85 17.16 -8.43 -14.77
#